data_AF-A0A7J6U421-F1
#
_entry.id   AF-A0A7J6U421-F1
#
_cell.length_a   1.000
_cell.length_b   1.000
_cell.length_c   1.000
_cell.angle_alpha   90.00
_cell.angle_beta   90.00
_cell.angle_gamma   90.00
#
_symmetry.space_group_name_H-M   'P 1'
#
loop_
_entity.id
_entity.type
_entity.pdbx_description
1 polymer ?
#
loop_
_entity_poly.entity_id
_entity_poly.type
_entity_poly.pdbx_seq_one_letter_code
_entity_poly.pdbx_strand_id
1 'polypeptide(L)'
;MLSADRRAIYASRFLSPPGFMKRLKQRGKPRNTGPFENPVRRFVRLREKAREFSRMPPPRRIPLAKAPRYRPMMLKEVEGVPQVSPLALEKRLEFLLSEAAVKQQLAEPLRVGYTPYVVERLAWERQMRDLRKIYRAQYLQKLDEVTREEQQKEIALYKAEKKERWEKRQARIQAISMDQKRRAVLKDRLRIEARVNEAIEMTRHSKLKVKRMLFLQKLQDRARYITDQNLD
;
A
#
# COMPACT_ATOMS: atom_id res chain seq x y z
N MET A 1 51.48 -10.06 -17.23
CA MET A 1 50.39 -10.04 -16.21
C MET A 1 49.14 -9.41 -16.81
N LEU A 2 47.97 -10.02 -16.67
CA LEU A 2 46.71 -9.45 -17.20
C LEU A 2 46.32 -8.19 -16.37
N SER A 3 45.90 -7.11 -17.06
CA SER A 3 45.41 -5.87 -16.42
C SER A 3 44.24 -6.15 -15.47
N ALA A 4 44.04 -5.28 -14.47
CA ALA A 4 42.99 -5.44 -13.45
C ALA A 4 41.60 -5.67 -14.06
N ASP A 5 41.28 -4.97 -15.15
CA ASP A 5 40.02 -5.14 -15.90
C ASP A 5 39.87 -6.54 -16.50
N ARG A 6 40.96 -7.10 -17.05
CA ARG A 6 40.93 -8.45 -17.63
C ARG A 6 40.74 -9.51 -16.53
N ARG A 7 41.25 -9.29 -15.33
CA ARG A 7 41.02 -10.17 -14.16
C ARG A 7 39.59 -10.08 -13.67
N ALA A 8 39.00 -8.90 -13.61
CA ALA A 8 37.59 -8.71 -13.24
C ALA A 8 36.63 -9.37 -14.25
N ILE A 9 36.89 -9.20 -15.56
CA ILE A 9 36.13 -9.87 -16.63
C ILE A 9 36.26 -11.39 -16.51
N TYR A 10 37.46 -11.91 -16.22
CA TYR A 10 37.69 -13.35 -16.04
C TYR A 10 36.95 -13.89 -14.81
N ALA A 11 37.03 -13.21 -13.67
CA ALA A 11 36.35 -13.60 -12.42
C ALA A 11 34.82 -13.59 -12.54
N SER A 12 34.25 -12.65 -13.31
CA SER A 12 32.81 -12.56 -13.56
C SER A 12 32.20 -13.85 -14.17
N ARG A 13 33.02 -14.69 -14.82
CA ARG A 13 32.59 -15.98 -15.38
C ARG A 13 32.20 -16.98 -14.30
N PHE A 14 32.80 -16.88 -13.11
CA PHE A 14 32.60 -17.79 -11.98
C PHE A 14 31.59 -17.27 -10.95
N LEU A 15 31.29 -15.96 -10.97
CA LEU A 15 30.27 -15.34 -10.11
C LEU A 15 28.83 -15.58 -10.59
N SER A 16 28.63 -16.07 -11.82
CA SER A 16 27.30 -16.41 -12.33
C SER A 16 26.81 -17.76 -11.78
N PRO A 17 25.66 -17.84 -11.10
CA PRO A 17 25.14 -19.12 -10.60
C PRO A 17 24.96 -20.14 -11.73
N PRO A 18 25.45 -21.39 -11.58
CA PRO A 18 25.29 -22.42 -12.60
C PRO A 18 23.81 -22.63 -12.93
N GLY A 19 23.48 -22.61 -14.22
CA GLY A 19 22.12 -22.87 -14.74
C GLY A 19 21.18 -21.67 -14.83
N PHE A 20 21.24 -20.69 -13.92
CA PHE A 20 20.28 -19.57 -13.89
C PHE A 20 20.43 -18.62 -15.09
N MET A 21 21.67 -18.30 -15.47
CA MET A 21 22.00 -17.39 -16.58
C MET A 21 22.20 -18.10 -17.93
N LYS A 22 22.20 -19.44 -17.98
CA LYS A 22 22.51 -20.21 -19.21
C LYS A 22 21.47 -19.96 -20.30
N ARG A 23 20.18 -19.97 -19.95
CA ARG A 23 19.07 -19.63 -20.87
C ARG A 23 19.10 -18.17 -21.29
N LEU A 24 19.45 -17.25 -20.39
CA LEU A 24 19.53 -15.82 -20.70
C LEU A 24 20.64 -15.54 -21.74
N LYS A 25 21.82 -16.16 -21.56
CA LYS A 25 22.95 -16.11 -22.51
C LYS A 25 22.62 -16.77 -23.86
N GLN A 26 21.81 -17.82 -23.85
CA GLN A 26 21.34 -18.50 -25.07
C GLN A 26 20.16 -17.79 -25.77
N ARG A 27 19.35 -17.00 -25.05
CA ARG A 27 18.27 -16.17 -25.62
C ARG A 27 18.76 -14.88 -26.28
N GLY A 28 19.84 -14.27 -25.79
CA GLY A 28 20.43 -13.10 -26.44
C GLY A 28 20.95 -13.45 -27.83
N LYS A 29 20.83 -12.55 -28.82
CA LYS A 29 21.56 -12.71 -30.10
C LYS A 29 23.06 -12.87 -29.79
N PRO A 30 23.82 -13.73 -30.50
CA PRO A 30 25.28 -13.71 -30.35
C PRO A 30 25.75 -12.26 -30.53
N ARG A 31 26.53 -11.74 -29.56
CA ARG A 31 27.05 -10.37 -29.65
C ARG A 31 27.77 -10.23 -31.00
N ASN A 32 27.51 -9.13 -31.71
CA ASN A 32 28.20 -8.83 -32.96
C ASN A 32 29.71 -8.84 -32.70
N THR A 33 30.40 -9.86 -33.19
CA THR A 33 31.86 -9.94 -33.17
C THR A 33 32.41 -9.15 -34.34
N GLY A 34 32.42 -7.83 -34.19
CA GLY A 34 33.13 -6.88 -35.05
C GLY A 34 32.62 -6.75 -36.50
N PRO A 35 33.14 -5.75 -37.26
CA PRO A 35 32.67 -5.40 -38.60
C PRO A 35 33.12 -6.34 -39.75
N PHE A 36 33.94 -7.37 -39.50
CA PHE A 36 34.54 -8.20 -40.55
C PHE A 36 34.20 -9.71 -40.46
N GLU A 37 33.09 -10.08 -39.82
CA GLU A 37 32.74 -11.50 -39.71
C GLU A 37 32.13 -12.07 -40.99
N ASN A 38 32.65 -13.22 -41.44
CA ASN A 38 32.11 -13.98 -42.57
C ASN A 38 30.64 -14.40 -42.30
N PRO A 39 29.69 -14.05 -43.19
CA PRO A 39 28.27 -14.31 -43.01
C PRO A 39 27.95 -15.80 -42.84
N VAL A 40 28.68 -16.70 -43.51
CA VAL A 40 28.47 -18.15 -43.42
C VAL A 40 28.78 -18.64 -42.00
N ARG A 41 29.89 -18.20 -41.41
CA ARG A 41 30.28 -18.58 -40.04
C ARG A 41 29.28 -18.04 -39.00
N ARG A 42 28.69 -16.87 -39.26
CA ARG A 42 27.62 -16.30 -38.43
C ARG A 42 26.36 -17.17 -38.47
N PHE A 43 25.93 -17.61 -39.66
CA PHE A 43 24.77 -18.48 -39.81
C PHE A 43 24.96 -19.85 -39.13
N VAL A 44 26.15 -20.46 -39.27
CA VAL A 44 26.48 -21.71 -38.58
C VAL A 44 26.38 -21.54 -37.06
N ARG A 45 26.97 -20.49 -36.49
CA ARG A 45 26.86 -20.19 -35.05
C ARG A 45 25.43 -19.97 -34.58
N LEU A 46 24.60 -19.28 -35.36
CA LEU A 46 23.18 -19.09 -35.05
C LEU A 46 22.43 -20.42 -35.04
N ARG A 47 22.72 -21.30 -36.01
CA ARG A 47 22.12 -22.64 -36.13
C ARG A 47 22.53 -23.55 -34.96
N GLU A 48 23.80 -23.55 -34.58
CA GLU A 48 24.29 -24.31 -33.43
C GLU A 48 23.69 -23.81 -32.12
N LYS A 49 23.59 -22.49 -31.94
CA LYS A 49 22.97 -21.89 -30.76
C LYS A 49 21.49 -22.24 -30.65
N ALA A 50 20.76 -22.26 -31.77
CA ALA A 50 19.37 -22.71 -31.81
C ALA A 50 19.24 -24.19 -31.45
N ARG A 51 20.18 -25.05 -31.93
CA ARG A 51 20.24 -26.47 -31.59
C ARG A 51 20.54 -26.72 -30.11
N GLU A 52 21.42 -25.92 -29.50
CA GLU A 52 21.66 -26.00 -28.06
C GLU A 52 20.44 -25.54 -27.25
N PHE A 53 19.75 -24.50 -27.69
CA PHE A 53 18.56 -24.00 -27.01
C PHE A 53 17.40 -25.01 -27.06
N SER A 54 17.22 -25.72 -28.18
CA SER A 54 16.17 -26.74 -28.31
C SER A 54 16.40 -27.97 -27.43
N ARG A 55 17.66 -28.28 -27.10
CA ARG A 55 18.03 -29.37 -26.17
C ARG A 55 17.78 -29.03 -24.70
N MET A 56 17.54 -27.77 -24.36
CA MET A 56 17.33 -27.36 -22.98
C MET A 56 15.88 -27.62 -22.56
N PRO A 57 15.61 -28.36 -21.46
CA PRO A 57 14.25 -28.63 -21.00
C PRO A 57 13.54 -27.31 -20.68
N PRO A 58 12.23 -27.14 -20.91
CA PRO A 58 11.52 -25.88 -20.65
C PRO A 58 11.72 -25.40 -19.20
N PRO A 59 11.70 -24.08 -18.93
CA PRO A 59 11.78 -23.59 -17.55
C PRO A 59 10.61 -24.16 -16.76
N ARG A 60 10.89 -24.68 -15.55
CA ARG A 60 9.84 -25.10 -14.62
C ARG A 60 8.96 -23.87 -14.33
N ARG A 61 7.67 -23.93 -14.72
CA ARG A 61 6.69 -22.91 -14.37
C ARG A 61 6.29 -23.15 -12.91
N ILE A 62 6.98 -22.51 -11.98
CA ILE A 62 6.55 -22.48 -10.59
C ILE A 62 5.46 -21.41 -10.51
N PRO A 63 4.19 -21.76 -10.21
CA PRO A 63 3.15 -20.76 -10.01
C PRO A 63 3.56 -19.89 -8.81
N LEU A 64 3.89 -18.62 -9.10
CA LEU A 64 4.11 -17.62 -8.07
C LEU A 64 2.76 -17.04 -7.68
N ALA A 65 2.46 -17.02 -6.39
CA ALA A 65 1.28 -16.31 -5.90
C ALA A 65 1.37 -14.85 -6.35
N LYS A 66 0.28 -14.32 -6.94
CA LYS A 66 0.20 -12.89 -7.28
C LYS A 66 0.40 -12.10 -5.99
N ALA A 67 1.30 -11.10 -6.01
CA ALA A 67 1.49 -10.21 -4.87
C ALA A 67 0.12 -9.64 -4.43
N PRO A 68 -0.17 -9.60 -3.12
CA PRO A 68 -1.45 -9.07 -2.63
C PRO A 68 -1.56 -7.61 -3.07
N ARG A 69 -2.55 -7.31 -3.92
CA ARG A 69 -2.64 -6.02 -4.61
C ARG A 69 -2.97 -4.82 -3.71
N TYR A 70 -3.43 -5.03 -2.48
CA TYR A 70 -4.06 -3.96 -1.68
C TYR A 70 -4.07 -4.25 -0.16
N ARG A 71 -3.01 -4.83 0.39
CA ARG A 71 -2.85 -4.83 1.84
C ARG A 71 -1.72 -3.87 2.20
N PRO A 72 -1.93 -2.89 3.11
CA PRO A 72 -0.79 -2.25 3.73
C PRO A 72 0.12 -3.37 4.24
N MET A 73 1.43 -3.23 4.03
CA MET A 73 2.42 -4.16 4.58
C MET A 73 2.43 -3.99 6.10
N MET A 74 1.39 -4.51 6.75
CA MET A 74 1.32 -4.58 8.19
C MET A 74 2.43 -5.50 8.67
N LEU A 75 2.91 -5.21 9.87
CA LEU A 75 3.86 -6.08 10.54
C LEU A 75 3.28 -7.51 10.59
N LYS A 76 4.09 -8.48 10.16
CA LYS A 76 3.72 -9.89 10.21
C LYS A 76 4.03 -10.46 11.58
N GLU A 77 3.23 -11.43 11.97
CA GLU A 77 3.48 -12.25 13.15
C GLU A 77 4.80 -13.03 13.02
N VAL A 78 5.46 -13.25 14.15
CA VAL A 78 6.69 -14.04 14.22
C VAL A 78 6.36 -15.51 14.06
N GLU A 79 6.97 -16.19 13.08
CA GLU A 79 6.77 -17.61 12.86
C GLU A 79 7.64 -18.47 13.81
N GLY A 80 7.08 -19.59 14.28
CA GLY A 80 7.84 -20.60 15.02
C GLY A 80 8.19 -20.24 16.47
N VAL A 81 7.39 -19.37 17.10
CA VAL A 81 7.55 -19.00 18.51
C VAL A 81 7.22 -20.22 19.39
N PRO A 82 8.12 -20.65 20.29
CA PRO A 82 7.87 -21.78 21.16
C PRO A 82 6.82 -21.45 22.23
N GLN A 83 5.86 -22.35 22.43
CA GLN A 83 4.76 -22.21 23.40
C GLN A 83 5.14 -22.59 24.84
N VAL A 84 6.43 -22.65 25.15
CA VAL A 84 6.91 -23.00 26.50
C VAL A 84 6.68 -21.82 27.44
N SER A 85 6.26 -22.05 28.68
CA SER A 85 6.10 -20.95 29.64
C SER A 85 7.45 -20.29 29.98
N PRO A 86 7.50 -18.96 30.17
CA PRO A 86 8.75 -18.26 30.49
C PRO A 86 9.36 -18.77 31.80
N LEU A 87 8.52 -19.06 32.80
CA LEU A 87 8.94 -19.63 34.08
C LEU A 87 9.62 -21.00 33.91
N ALA A 88 9.16 -21.85 32.98
CA ALA A 88 9.81 -23.13 32.73
C ALA A 88 11.17 -22.96 32.06
N LEU A 89 11.30 -21.98 31.16
CA LEU A 89 12.58 -21.62 30.54
C LEU A 89 13.56 -21.07 31.58
N GLU A 90 13.10 -20.21 32.48
CA GLU A 90 13.89 -19.65 33.58
C GLU A 90 14.37 -20.73 34.55
N LYS A 91 13.49 -21.59 35.04
CA LYS A 91 13.87 -22.71 35.93
C LYS A 91 14.88 -23.65 35.27
N ARG A 92 14.73 -23.91 33.97
CA ARG A 92 15.68 -24.74 33.22
C ARG A 92 17.01 -24.03 33.03
N LEU A 93 17.00 -22.71 32.77
CA LEU A 93 18.20 -21.89 32.70
C LEU A 93 18.93 -21.89 34.04
N GLU A 94 18.22 -21.66 35.14
CA GLU A 94 18.73 -21.67 36.50
C GLU A 94 19.38 -23.02 36.83
N PHE A 95 18.72 -24.12 36.49
CA PHE A 95 19.32 -25.45 36.61
C PHE A 95 20.64 -25.57 35.82
N LEU A 96 20.67 -25.18 34.55
CA LEU A 96 21.85 -25.29 33.69
C LEU A 96 23.03 -24.42 34.18
N LEU A 97 22.73 -23.33 34.87
CA LEU A 97 23.72 -22.43 35.46
C LEU A 97 24.12 -22.82 36.89
N SER A 98 23.39 -23.74 37.52
CA SER A 98 23.64 -24.21 38.88
C SER A 98 24.72 -25.30 38.95
N GLU A 99 25.24 -25.53 40.15
CA GLU A 99 26.13 -26.67 40.44
C GLU A 99 25.49 -28.04 40.16
N ALA A 100 24.16 -28.13 40.15
CA ALA A 100 23.46 -29.37 39.86
C ALA A 100 23.71 -29.85 38.42
N ALA A 101 23.87 -28.92 37.46
CA ALA A 101 24.23 -29.27 36.09
C ALA A 101 25.65 -29.82 35.98
N VAL A 102 26.59 -29.28 36.77
CA VAL A 102 27.96 -29.80 36.85
C VAL A 102 27.96 -31.21 37.47
N LYS A 103 27.21 -31.40 38.56
CA LYS A 103 27.04 -32.73 39.18
C LYS A 103 26.42 -33.73 38.20
N GLN A 104 25.44 -33.30 37.40
CA GLN A 104 24.86 -34.14 36.33
C GLN A 104 25.89 -34.50 35.25
N GLN A 105 26.76 -33.57 34.86
CA GLN A 105 27.82 -33.83 33.87
C GLN A 105 28.81 -34.87 34.40
N LEU A 106 29.22 -34.76 35.67
CA LEU A 106 30.15 -35.71 36.30
C LEU A 106 29.52 -37.08 36.58
N ALA A 107 28.20 -37.13 36.77
CA ALA A 107 27.46 -38.36 37.01
C ALA A 107 27.06 -39.13 35.73
N GLU A 108 27.41 -38.63 34.54
CA GLU A 108 27.03 -39.29 33.28
C GLU A 108 27.77 -40.64 33.13
N PRO A 109 27.06 -41.74 32.81
CA PRO A 109 27.67 -43.05 32.76
C PRO A 109 28.69 -43.17 31.62
N LEU A 110 29.83 -43.80 31.94
CA LEU A 110 30.86 -44.11 30.95
C LEU A 110 30.31 -45.08 29.90
N ARG A 111 30.49 -44.73 28.62
CA ARG A 111 30.12 -45.59 27.50
C ARG A 111 31.33 -46.37 27.04
N VAL A 112 31.10 -47.61 26.61
CA VAL A 112 32.16 -48.47 26.05
C VAL A 112 32.84 -47.76 24.88
N GLY A 113 34.17 -47.69 24.91
CA GLY A 113 34.98 -47.04 23.87
C GLY A 113 35.13 -45.52 24.01
N TYR A 114 34.54 -44.90 25.03
CA TYR A 114 34.72 -43.47 25.33
C TYR A 114 35.63 -43.27 26.54
N THR A 115 36.53 -42.28 26.47
CA THR A 115 37.25 -41.83 27.66
C THR A 115 36.34 -40.95 28.52
N PRO A 116 36.57 -40.88 29.85
CA PRO A 116 35.78 -40.01 30.74
C PRO A 116 35.68 -38.57 30.24
N TYR A 117 36.79 -38.01 29.77
CA TYR A 117 36.83 -36.69 29.16
C TYR A 117 35.86 -36.52 27.98
N VAL A 118 35.75 -37.52 27.10
CA VAL A 118 34.84 -37.42 25.95
C VAL A 118 33.38 -37.49 26.40
N VAL A 119 33.07 -38.30 27.42
CA VAL A 119 31.72 -38.38 27.99
C VAL A 119 31.30 -37.04 28.61
N GLU A 120 32.17 -36.45 29.43
CA GLU A 120 31.96 -35.12 30.03
C GLU A 120 31.75 -34.05 28.96
N ARG A 121 32.61 -34.02 27.95
CA ARG A 121 32.49 -33.07 26.83
C ARG A 121 31.17 -33.22 26.10
N LEU A 122 30.70 -34.43 25.83
CA LEU A 122 29.41 -34.66 25.16
C LEU A 122 28.21 -34.27 26.03
N ALA A 123 28.30 -34.45 27.36
CA ALA A 123 27.30 -33.94 28.30
C ALA A 123 27.28 -32.39 28.31
N TRP A 124 28.45 -31.76 28.37
CA TRP A 124 28.60 -30.31 28.28
C TRP A 124 28.06 -29.76 26.95
N GLU A 125 28.36 -30.41 25.81
CA GLU A 125 27.84 -29.99 24.51
C GLU A 125 26.31 -30.07 24.45
N ARG A 126 25.69 -31.07 25.09
CA ARG A 126 24.23 -31.18 25.22
C ARG A 126 23.67 -30.02 26.04
N GLN A 127 24.25 -29.74 27.21
CA GLN A 127 23.86 -28.62 28.06
C GLN A 127 23.99 -27.28 27.32
N MET A 128 25.08 -27.06 26.56
CA MET A 128 25.28 -25.87 25.75
C MET A 128 24.27 -25.74 24.59
N ARG A 129 23.84 -26.85 23.99
CA ARG A 129 22.75 -26.83 23.00
C ARG A 129 21.43 -26.46 23.64
N ASP A 130 21.12 -26.97 24.82
CA ASP A 130 19.92 -26.62 25.56
C ASP A 130 19.92 -25.13 25.95
N LEU A 131 21.05 -24.63 26.42
CA LEU A 131 21.24 -23.21 26.77
C LEU A 131 20.95 -22.30 25.56
N ARG A 132 21.48 -22.65 24.38
CA ARG A 132 21.18 -21.92 23.12
C ARG A 132 19.70 -22.00 22.73
N LYS A 133 19.04 -23.14 22.94
CA LYS A 133 17.60 -23.29 22.65
C LYS A 133 16.77 -22.41 23.58
N ILE A 134 17.11 -22.33 24.86
CA ILE A 134 16.42 -21.49 25.84
C ILE A 134 16.54 -20.02 25.46
N TYR A 135 17.75 -19.53 25.18
CA TYR A 135 17.91 -18.13 24.77
C TYR A 135 17.19 -17.81 23.47
N ARG A 136 17.24 -18.72 22.49
CA ARG A 136 16.45 -18.56 21.25
C ARG A 136 14.96 -18.49 21.54
N ALA A 137 14.46 -19.34 22.44
CA ALA A 137 13.06 -19.35 22.83
C ALA A 137 12.65 -18.04 23.52
N GLN A 138 13.42 -17.61 24.52
CA GLN A 138 13.20 -16.33 25.22
C GLN A 138 13.22 -15.15 24.25
N TYR A 139 14.20 -15.11 23.34
CA TYR A 139 14.28 -14.08 22.32
C TYR A 139 13.05 -14.07 21.41
N LEU A 140 12.62 -15.23 20.90
CA LEU A 140 11.46 -15.34 20.01
C LEU A 140 10.16 -14.97 20.73
N GLN A 141 10.02 -15.34 22.00
CA GLN A 141 8.87 -14.95 22.82
C GLN A 141 8.85 -13.43 23.01
N LYS A 142 10.00 -12.83 23.35
CA LYS A 142 10.07 -11.38 23.51
C LYS A 142 9.82 -10.64 22.20
N LEU A 143 10.33 -11.17 21.10
CA LEU A 143 10.09 -10.64 19.76
C LEU A 143 8.60 -10.69 19.43
N ASP A 144 7.93 -11.81 19.68
CA ASP A 144 6.48 -11.97 19.46
C ASP A 144 5.67 -10.95 20.26
N GLU A 145 5.97 -10.79 21.55
CA GLU A 145 5.34 -9.76 22.41
C GLU A 145 5.45 -8.36 21.78
N VAL A 146 6.66 -7.93 21.46
CA VAL A 146 6.91 -6.60 20.88
C VAL A 146 6.23 -6.45 19.52
N THR A 147 6.29 -7.47 18.67
CA THR A 147 5.63 -7.43 17.37
C THR A 147 4.11 -7.32 17.49
N ARG A 148 3.49 -7.99 18.46
CA ARG A 148 2.04 -7.89 18.71
C ARG A 148 1.66 -6.49 19.19
N GLU A 149 2.43 -5.90 20.08
CA GLU A 149 2.21 -4.52 20.55
C GLU A 149 2.28 -3.52 19.39
N GLU A 150 3.32 -3.62 18.56
CA GLU A 150 3.48 -2.75 17.40
C GLU A 150 2.38 -2.96 16.35
N GLN A 151 1.99 -4.22 16.10
CA GLN A 151 0.89 -4.53 15.20
C GLN A 151 -0.45 -3.97 15.70
N GLN A 152 -0.70 -4.01 17.02
CA GLN A 152 -1.90 -3.40 17.61
C GLN A 152 -1.91 -1.88 17.42
N LYS A 153 -0.76 -1.20 17.62
CA LYS A 153 -0.62 0.24 17.36
C LYS A 153 -0.87 0.56 15.89
N GLU A 154 -0.28 -0.21 14.97
CA GLU A 154 -0.47 -0.03 13.53
C GLU A 154 -1.94 -0.20 13.12
N ILE A 155 -2.62 -1.23 13.65
CA ILE A 155 -4.05 -1.45 13.43
C ILE A 155 -4.90 -0.30 13.98
N ALA A 156 -4.56 0.22 15.17
CA ALA A 156 -5.26 1.34 15.78
C ALA A 156 -5.13 2.61 14.94
N LEU A 157 -3.91 2.94 14.50
CA LEU A 157 -3.64 4.07 13.61
C LEU A 157 -4.39 3.92 12.28
N TYR A 158 -4.35 2.74 11.68
CA TYR A 158 -5.07 2.47 10.43
C TYR A 158 -6.59 2.68 10.58
N LYS A 159 -7.18 2.22 11.69
CA LYS A 159 -8.61 2.43 11.98
C LYS A 159 -8.92 3.91 12.17
N ALA A 160 -8.07 4.65 12.88
CA ALA A 160 -8.23 6.08 13.10
C ALA A 160 -8.17 6.86 11.78
N GLU A 161 -7.16 6.62 10.94
CA GLU A 161 -7.06 7.25 9.61
C GLU A 161 -8.26 6.94 8.73
N LYS A 162 -8.73 5.68 8.74
CA LYS A 162 -9.89 5.28 7.93
C LYS A 162 -11.15 6.01 8.39
N LYS A 163 -11.34 6.18 9.70
CA LYS A 163 -12.45 6.91 10.28
C LYS A 163 -12.38 8.39 9.91
N GLU A 164 -11.23 9.03 10.07
CA GLU A 164 -11.01 10.44 9.70
C GLU A 164 -11.27 10.69 8.20
N ARG A 165 -10.78 9.81 7.32
CA ARG A 165 -11.06 9.89 5.87
C ARG A 165 -12.55 9.78 5.57
N TRP A 166 -13.26 8.90 6.29
CA TRP A 166 -14.70 8.76 6.15
C TRP A 166 -15.44 10.01 6.64
N GLU A 167 -15.08 10.55 7.79
CA GLU A 167 -15.65 11.78 8.36
C GLU A 167 -15.42 12.98 7.43
N LYS A 168 -14.20 13.18 6.93
CA LYS A 168 -13.89 14.22 5.93
C LYS A 168 -14.75 14.08 4.68
N ARG A 169 -14.98 12.85 4.22
CA ARG A 169 -15.85 12.59 3.07
C ARG A 169 -17.31 12.93 3.37
N GLN A 170 -17.82 12.55 4.54
CA GLN A 170 -19.18 12.89 4.96
C GLN A 170 -19.36 14.40 5.12
N ALA A 171 -18.43 15.08 5.77
CA ALA A 171 -18.44 16.54 5.92
C ALA A 171 -18.47 17.25 4.55
N ARG A 172 -17.69 16.76 3.58
CA ARG A 172 -17.70 17.30 2.21
C ARG A 172 -19.05 17.12 1.52
N ILE A 173 -19.66 15.94 1.64
CA ILE A 173 -20.98 15.64 1.07
C ILE A 173 -22.05 16.55 1.71
N GLN A 174 -22.00 16.71 3.04
CA GLN A 174 -22.91 17.59 3.77
C GLN A 174 -22.74 19.05 3.35
N ALA A 175 -21.51 19.53 3.21
CA ALA A 175 -21.22 20.88 2.73
C ALA A 175 -21.82 21.13 1.34
N ILE A 176 -21.61 20.19 0.40
CA ILE A 176 -22.20 20.27 -0.94
C ILE A 176 -23.74 20.30 -0.87
N SER A 177 -24.35 19.45 -0.05
CA SER A 177 -25.81 19.43 0.12
C SER A 177 -26.34 20.76 0.67
N MET A 178 -25.66 21.34 1.66
CA MET A 178 -26.04 22.64 2.23
C MET A 178 -25.88 23.78 1.22
N ASP A 179 -24.83 23.77 0.42
CA ASP A 179 -24.64 24.78 -0.63
C ASP A 179 -25.68 24.66 -1.74
N GLN A 180 -26.09 23.45 -2.10
CA GLN A 180 -27.21 23.23 -3.03
C GLN A 180 -28.52 23.81 -2.47
N LYS A 181 -28.83 23.55 -1.20
CA LYS A 181 -30.01 24.12 -0.52
C LYS A 181 -29.97 25.65 -0.50
N ARG A 182 -28.81 26.23 -0.16
CA ARG A 182 -28.62 27.70 -0.16
C ARG A 182 -28.87 28.29 -1.55
N ARG A 183 -28.31 27.68 -2.60
CA ARG A 183 -28.52 28.14 -3.99
C ARG A 183 -29.99 28.07 -4.40
N ALA A 184 -30.72 27.02 -4.00
CA ALA A 184 -32.14 26.90 -4.27
C ALA A 184 -32.95 28.03 -3.60
N VAL A 185 -32.71 28.27 -2.30
CA VAL A 185 -33.38 29.36 -1.55
C VAL A 185 -33.10 30.72 -2.18
N LEU A 186 -31.84 30.99 -2.57
CA LEU A 186 -31.49 32.25 -3.24
C LEU A 186 -32.21 32.41 -4.59
N LYS A 187 -32.29 31.34 -5.39
CA LYS A 187 -33.01 31.35 -6.67
C LYS A 187 -34.50 31.63 -6.48
N ASP A 188 -35.11 31.01 -5.48
CA ASP A 188 -36.53 31.22 -5.16
C ASP A 188 -36.77 32.63 -4.63
N ARG A 189 -35.89 33.14 -3.77
CA ARG A 189 -35.93 34.52 -3.28
C ARG A 189 -35.88 35.52 -4.45
N LEU A 190 -34.92 35.38 -5.36
CA LEU A 190 -34.79 36.25 -6.53
C LEU A 190 -36.03 36.20 -7.43
N ARG A 191 -36.62 35.00 -7.60
CA ARG A 191 -37.86 34.83 -8.36
C ARG A 191 -39.05 35.53 -7.68
N ILE A 192 -39.14 35.45 -6.35
CA ILE A 192 -40.19 36.13 -5.59
C ILE A 192 -40.00 37.65 -5.69
N GLU A 193 -38.79 38.15 -5.50
CA GLU A 193 -38.46 39.58 -5.64
C GLU A 193 -38.80 40.11 -7.04
N ALA A 194 -38.47 39.37 -8.10
CA ALA A 194 -38.83 39.74 -9.48
C ALA A 194 -40.36 39.87 -9.66
N ARG A 195 -41.14 38.88 -9.20
CA ARG A 195 -42.61 38.92 -9.28
C ARG A 195 -43.21 40.07 -8.46
N VAL A 196 -42.67 40.34 -7.28
CA VAL A 196 -43.10 41.46 -6.44
C VAL A 196 -42.80 42.78 -7.13
N ASN A 197 -41.61 42.93 -7.72
CA ASN A 197 -41.25 44.13 -8.47
C ASN A 197 -42.15 44.34 -9.70
N GLU A 198 -42.41 43.29 -10.49
CA GLU A 198 -43.36 43.34 -11.61
C GLU A 198 -44.76 43.80 -11.13
N ALA A 199 -45.24 43.28 -10.00
CA ALA A 199 -46.53 43.70 -9.43
C ALA A 199 -46.52 45.18 -8.99
N ILE A 200 -45.42 45.65 -8.39
CA ILE A 200 -45.23 47.06 -8.02
C ILE A 200 -45.19 47.96 -9.27
N GLU A 201 -44.51 47.54 -10.33
CA GLU A 201 -44.45 48.28 -11.59
C GLU A 201 -45.82 48.34 -12.28
N MET A 202 -46.53 47.21 -12.36
CA MET A 202 -47.88 47.15 -12.93
C MET A 202 -48.88 48.02 -12.16
N THR A 203 -48.79 48.04 -10.82
CA THR A 203 -49.62 48.95 -10.00
C THR A 203 -49.22 50.42 -10.18
N ARG A 204 -47.94 50.74 -10.42
CA ARG A 204 -47.50 52.10 -10.77
C ARG A 204 -48.03 52.53 -12.14
N HIS A 205 -47.94 51.65 -13.15
CA HIS A 205 -48.47 51.89 -14.49
C HIS A 205 -49.99 52.04 -14.49
N SER A 206 -50.72 51.21 -13.74
CA SER A 206 -52.17 51.31 -13.63
C SER A 206 -52.60 52.64 -13.00
N LYS A 207 -51.94 53.08 -11.92
CA LYS A 207 -52.17 54.41 -11.31
C LYS A 207 -51.93 55.56 -12.29
N LEU A 208 -50.85 55.50 -13.09
CA LEU A 208 -50.57 56.50 -14.12
C LEU A 208 -51.64 56.49 -15.22
N LYS A 209 -52.09 55.31 -15.67
CA LYS A 209 -53.16 55.17 -16.66
C LYS A 209 -54.47 55.76 -16.15
N VAL A 210 -54.87 55.44 -14.92
CA VAL A 210 -56.07 55.99 -14.28
C VAL A 210 -55.99 57.52 -14.20
N LYS A 211 -54.85 58.08 -13.77
CA LYS A 211 -54.65 59.54 -13.74
C LYS A 211 -54.81 60.18 -15.13
N ARG A 212 -54.23 59.57 -16.18
CA ARG A 212 -54.36 60.05 -17.57
C ARG A 212 -55.81 59.97 -18.06
N MET A 213 -56.50 58.87 -17.78
CA MET A 213 -57.92 58.70 -18.13
C MET A 213 -58.79 59.76 -17.45
N LEU A 214 -58.60 59.99 -16.15
CA LEU A 214 -59.31 61.03 -15.41
C LEU A 214 -59.02 62.43 -15.97
N PHE A 215 -57.79 62.70 -16.39
CA PHE A 215 -57.44 63.96 -17.04
C PHE A 215 -58.14 64.14 -18.39
N LEU A 216 -58.17 63.10 -19.23
CA LEU A 216 -58.89 63.10 -20.50
C LEU A 216 -60.40 63.30 -20.31
N GLN A 217 -61.00 62.64 -19.30
CA GLN A 217 -62.40 62.85 -18.94
C GLN A 217 -62.66 64.32 -18.58
N LYS A 218 -61.83 64.93 -17.73
CA LYS A 218 -61.96 66.36 -17.40
C LYS A 218 -61.87 67.28 -18.63
N LEU A 219 -61.00 66.96 -19.59
CA LEU A 219 -60.92 67.72 -20.85
C LEU A 219 -62.15 67.53 -21.72
N GLN A 220 -62.68 66.30 -21.81
CA GLN A 220 -63.91 66.00 -22.54
C GLN A 220 -65.13 66.67 -21.92
N ASP A 221 -65.28 66.62 -20.59
CA ASP A 221 -66.36 67.28 -19.87
C ASP A 221 -66.31 68.80 -20.06
N ARG A 222 -65.10 69.39 -20.04
CA ARG A 222 -64.91 70.81 -20.34
C ARG A 222 -65.20 71.16 -21.80
N ALA A 223 -64.83 70.30 -22.74
CA ALA A 223 -65.14 70.48 -24.16
C ALA A 223 -66.65 70.43 -24.40
N ARG A 224 -67.36 69.46 -23.79
CA ARG A 224 -68.83 69.36 -23.82
C ARG A 224 -69.50 70.62 -23.26
N TYR A 225 -69.03 71.09 -22.11
CA TYR A 225 -69.53 72.33 -21.53
C TYR A 225 -69.35 73.54 -22.46
N ILE A 226 -68.20 73.67 -23.12
CA ILE A 226 -67.95 74.75 -24.09
C ILE A 226 -68.84 74.59 -25.33
N THR A 227 -69.04 73.38 -25.85
CA THR A 227 -69.93 73.16 -27.00
C THR A 227 -71.38 73.47 -26.67
N ASP A 228 -71.83 73.10 -25.46
CA ASP A 228 -73.20 73.36 -25.00
C ASP A 228 -73.43 74.86 -24.76
N GLN A 229 -72.42 75.60 -24.28
CA GLN A 229 -72.48 77.08 -24.15
C GLN A 229 -72.46 77.85 -25.49
N ASN A 230 -72.00 77.24 -26.58
CA ASN A 230 -71.97 77.87 -27.91
C ASN A 230 -73.21 77.51 -28.76
N LEU A 231 -74.15 76.75 -28.19
CA LEU A 231 -75.42 76.35 -28.82
C LEU A 231 -76.64 77.14 -28.28
N ASP A 232 -76.41 78.06 -27.34
CA ASP A 232 -77.29 79.14 -26.93
C ASP A 232 -76.81 80.48 -27.54
#